data_AF-A0A088D9Y2-F1
#
_entry.id   AF-A0A088D9Y2-F1
#
_cell.length_a   1.000
_cell.length_b   1.000
_cell.length_c   1.000
_cell.angle_alpha   90.00
_cell.angle_beta   90.00
_cell.angle_gamma   90.00
#
_symmetry.space_group_name_H-M   'P 1'
#
loop_
_entity.id
_entity.type
_entity.pdbx_description
1 polymer ?
#
loop_
_entity_poly.entity_id
_entity_poly.type
_entity_poly.pdbx_seq_one_letter_code
_entity_poly.pdbx_strand_id
1 'polypeptide(L)'
;HDGRLVQKPTPLMALLIILWIPIGFPLACLRIAAGSLLPMKMVYCAFKALGVRVIVKGTPPPPVETSKANHQSGVLFICSHRTLLDPIFLSTALGRAIPAVTYSVSRLSEIISPIKTVRLSRDRATDAAMIKKLLQEGDLAICPEGTTCREPFLLRFSALFAELTDELVPVAMVNRMSMFHGTTARGWKGMDPFYFFM
;
A
#
# COMPACT_ATOMS: atom_id res chain seq x y z
N HIS A 1 -18.24 9.16 -8.15
CA HIS A 1 -17.20 8.10 -8.20
C HIS A 1 -15.78 8.63 -8.41
N ASP A 2 -15.54 9.64 -9.25
CA ASP A 2 -14.15 10.12 -9.50
C ASP A 2 -13.58 11.15 -8.50
N GLY A 3 -14.44 11.69 -7.64
CA GLY A 3 -14.04 12.64 -6.60
C GLY A 3 -13.28 12.01 -5.44
N ARG A 4 -12.68 12.87 -4.62
CA ARG A 4 -11.99 12.50 -3.37
C ARG A 4 -12.86 12.65 -2.14
N LEU A 5 -14.07 13.18 -2.21
CA LEU A 5 -14.95 13.27 -1.05
C LEU A 5 -15.63 11.94 -0.80
N VAL A 6 -15.57 11.45 0.44
CA VAL A 6 -16.28 10.23 0.88
C VAL A 6 -17.78 10.49 0.97
N GLN A 7 -18.15 11.70 1.41
CA GLN A 7 -19.54 12.11 1.60
C GLN A 7 -19.93 13.19 0.60
N LYS A 8 -21.23 13.26 0.29
CA LYS A 8 -21.77 14.34 -0.55
C LYS A 8 -21.62 15.67 0.20
N PRO A 9 -21.05 16.72 -0.42
CA PRO A 9 -20.82 17.99 0.25
C PRO A 9 -22.15 18.74 0.41
N THR A 10 -22.85 18.51 1.51
CA THR A 10 -23.89 19.42 2.01
C THR A 10 -23.21 20.72 2.49
N PRO A 11 -23.92 21.86 2.60
CA PRO A 11 -23.30 23.11 3.08
C PRO A 11 -22.55 22.95 4.40
N LEU A 12 -23.11 22.17 5.33
CA LEU A 12 -22.45 21.83 6.60
C LEU A 12 -21.17 21.00 6.38
N MET A 13 -21.23 19.94 5.56
CA MET A 13 -20.04 19.12 5.28
C MET A 13 -18.96 19.91 4.53
N ALA A 14 -19.35 20.79 3.61
CA ALA A 14 -18.42 21.67 2.91
C ALA A 14 -17.70 22.61 3.89
N LEU A 15 -18.42 23.21 4.84
CA LEU A 15 -17.82 24.02 5.90
C LEU A 15 -16.85 23.21 6.75
N LEU A 16 -17.24 22.00 7.19
CA LEU A 16 -16.37 21.13 7.98
C LEU A 16 -15.11 20.72 7.21
N ILE A 17 -15.22 20.42 5.92
CA ILE A 17 -14.07 20.10 5.05
C ILE A 17 -13.13 21.30 4.97
N ILE A 18 -13.65 22.51 4.72
CA ILE A 18 -12.83 23.73 4.62
C ILE A 18 -12.09 24.00 5.94
N LEU A 19 -12.76 23.83 7.08
CA LEU A 19 -12.15 23.99 8.41
C LEU A 19 -11.15 22.87 8.74
N TRP A 20 -11.36 21.66 8.22
CA TRP A 20 -10.46 20.53 8.45
C TRP A 20 -9.16 20.64 7.68
N ILE A 21 -9.19 21.06 6.41
CA ILE A 21 -8.00 21.13 5.54
C ILE A 21 -6.76 21.80 6.18
N PRO A 22 -6.83 22.98 6.83
CA PRO A 22 -5.66 23.62 7.43
C PRO A 22 -5.05 22.83 8.59
N ILE A 23 -5.79 21.90 9.21
CA ILE A 23 -5.30 21.04 10.29
C ILE A 23 -4.91 19.65 9.75
N GLY A 24 -5.76 19.10 8.88
CA GLY A 24 -5.58 17.79 8.27
C GLY A 24 -4.35 17.72 7.38
N PHE A 25 -4.06 18.76 6.59
CA PHE A 25 -2.91 18.73 5.69
C PHE A 25 -1.55 18.68 6.44
N PRO A 26 -1.28 19.53 7.45
CA PRO A 26 -0.09 19.38 8.30
C PRO A 26 -0.02 18.01 8.99
N LEU A 27 -1.15 17.50 9.49
CA LEU A 27 -1.22 16.17 10.11
C LEU A 27 -0.88 15.05 9.11
N ALA A 28 -1.34 15.18 7.86
CA ALA A 28 -1.00 14.25 6.79
C ALA A 28 0.49 14.29 6.46
N CYS A 29 1.10 15.48 6.37
CA CYS A 29 2.55 15.63 6.21
C CYS A 29 3.32 14.95 7.35
N LEU A 30 2.89 15.13 8.60
CA LEU A 30 3.49 14.50 9.77
C LEU A 30 3.37 12.97 9.73
N ARG A 31 2.20 12.44 9.34
CA ARG A 31 1.96 11.01 9.16
C ARG A 31 2.82 10.42 8.04
N ILE A 32 2.93 11.11 6.90
CA ILE A 32 3.81 10.70 5.79
C ILE A 32 5.27 10.69 6.26
N ALA A 33 5.74 11.76 6.89
CA ALA A 33 7.10 11.86 7.42
C ALA A 33 7.41 10.74 8.43
N ALA A 34 6.48 10.42 9.33
CA ALA A 34 6.63 9.30 10.25
C ALA A 34 6.77 7.95 9.51
N GLY A 35 5.99 7.73 8.45
CA GLY A 35 6.10 6.54 7.61
C GLY A 35 7.42 6.45 6.86
N SER A 36 7.91 7.57 6.31
CA SER A 36 9.12 7.63 5.47
C SER A 36 10.43 7.66 6.25
N LEU A 37 10.46 8.27 7.44
CA LEU A 37 11.69 8.53 8.19
C LEU A 37 11.95 7.54 9.33
N LEU A 38 10.92 6.86 9.83
CA LEU A 38 11.07 5.93 10.97
C LEU A 38 11.28 4.49 10.49
N PRO A 39 12.01 3.66 11.26
CA PRO A 39 12.07 2.22 11.02
C PRO A 39 10.68 1.58 11.10
N MET A 40 10.39 0.59 10.25
CA MET A 40 9.05 -0.05 10.15
C MET A 40 8.47 -0.52 11.50
N LYS A 41 9.34 -1.02 12.41
CA LYS A 41 8.93 -1.43 13.76
C LYS A 41 8.38 -0.27 14.60
N MET A 42 8.91 0.94 14.41
CA MET A 42 8.46 2.16 15.09
C MET A 42 7.27 2.82 14.39
N VAL A 43 7.16 2.67 13.06
CA VAL A 43 6.07 3.25 12.26
C VAL A 43 4.70 2.84 12.81
N TYR A 44 4.53 1.57 13.21
CA TYR A 44 3.27 1.10 13.80
C TYR A 44 2.85 1.93 15.04
N CYS A 45 3.78 2.14 15.96
CA CYS A 45 3.55 2.93 17.17
C CYS A 45 3.34 4.41 16.84
N ALA A 46 4.13 4.98 15.93
CA ALA A 46 4.01 6.36 15.49
C ALA A 46 2.65 6.62 14.83
N PHE A 47 2.20 5.75 13.93
CA PHE A 47 0.87 5.80 13.33
C PHE A 47 -0.23 5.75 14.37
N LYS A 48 -0.13 4.84 15.34
CA LYS A 48 -1.10 4.77 16.45
C LYS A 48 -1.16 6.09 17.24
N ALA A 49 -0.01 6.68 17.57
CA ALA A 49 0.07 7.98 18.26
C ALA A 49 -0.49 9.14 17.43
N LEU A 50 -0.28 9.11 16.12
CA LEU A 50 -0.79 10.08 15.16
C LEU A 50 -2.26 9.83 14.74
N GLY A 51 -2.95 8.89 15.38
CA GLY A 51 -4.37 8.59 15.15
C GLY A 51 -4.67 7.66 13.96
N VAL A 52 -3.64 7.08 13.33
CA VAL A 52 -3.79 6.06 12.28
C VAL A 52 -3.84 4.68 12.94
N ARG A 53 -5.01 4.04 12.90
CA ARG A 53 -5.23 2.73 13.53
C ARG A 53 -4.95 1.60 12.56
N VAL A 54 -3.88 0.84 12.80
CA VAL A 54 -3.54 -0.37 12.05
C VAL A 54 -3.94 -1.59 12.87
N ILE A 55 -4.91 -2.37 12.36
CA ILE A 55 -5.41 -3.59 13.00
C ILE A 55 -4.93 -4.78 12.18
N VAL A 56 -4.14 -5.64 12.80
CA VAL A 56 -3.65 -6.88 12.18
C VAL A 56 -4.50 -8.03 12.71
N LYS A 57 -5.05 -8.84 11.81
CA LYS A 57 -5.77 -10.07 12.15
C LYS A 57 -5.02 -11.25 11.53
N GLY A 58 -4.87 -12.32 12.29
CA GLY A 58 -4.03 -13.46 11.93
C GLY A 58 -2.59 -13.30 12.44
N THR A 59 -1.75 -14.27 12.10
CA THR A 59 -0.35 -14.34 12.52
C THR A 59 0.55 -13.96 11.35
N PRO A 60 1.22 -12.80 11.39
CA PRO A 60 2.16 -12.42 10.34
C PRO A 60 3.28 -13.46 10.25
N PRO A 61 3.64 -13.93 9.04
CA PRO A 61 4.70 -14.91 8.88
C PRO A 61 6.05 -14.31 9.33
N PRO A 62 6.93 -15.14 9.91
CA PRO A 62 8.27 -14.68 10.27
C PRO A 62 9.06 -14.26 9.01
N PRO A 63 10.08 -13.41 9.15
CA PRO A 63 11.01 -13.15 8.04
C PRO A 63 11.67 -14.46 7.60
N VAL A 64 11.87 -14.62 6.29
CA VAL A 64 12.66 -15.74 5.77
C VAL A 64 14.10 -15.60 6.29
N GLU A 65 14.56 -16.58 7.08
CA GLU A 65 15.96 -16.65 7.51
C GLU A 65 16.81 -17.06 6.31
N THR A 66 17.57 -16.12 5.73
CA THR A 66 18.49 -16.37 4.61
C THR A 66 19.65 -17.31 4.94
N SER A 67 19.70 -17.89 6.15
CA SER A 67 20.83 -18.64 6.72
C SER A 67 20.64 -20.16 6.80
N LYS A 68 19.61 -20.76 6.21
CA LYS A 68 19.46 -22.23 6.18
C LYS A 68 19.42 -22.77 4.76
N ALA A 69 20.61 -23.10 4.24
CA ALA A 69 21.02 -24.19 3.33
C ALA A 69 20.13 -24.71 2.18
N ASN A 70 18.89 -24.25 2.02
CA ASN A 70 17.97 -24.59 0.95
C ASN A 70 17.67 -23.29 0.19
N HIS A 71 17.62 -23.38 -1.13
CA HIS A 71 17.26 -22.32 -2.06
C HIS A 71 15.79 -21.84 -1.86
N GLN A 72 15.42 -21.38 -0.67
CA GLN A 72 14.07 -20.88 -0.41
C GLN A 72 13.98 -19.46 -0.96
N SER A 73 13.25 -19.33 -2.07
CA SER A 73 12.78 -18.05 -2.58
C SER A 73 11.94 -17.34 -1.52
N GLY A 74 11.98 -16.03 -1.48
CA GLY A 74 11.12 -15.21 -0.63
C GLY A 74 9.64 -15.47 -0.88
N VAL A 75 8.84 -15.06 0.10
CA VAL A 75 7.39 -15.19 0.10
C VAL A 75 6.75 -14.08 -0.73
N LEU A 76 5.80 -14.44 -1.59
CA LEU A 76 5.01 -13.49 -2.36
C LEU A 76 3.70 -13.17 -1.63
N PHE A 77 3.62 -11.96 -1.10
CA PHE A 77 2.41 -11.42 -0.47
C PHE A 77 1.43 -10.94 -1.53
N ILE A 78 0.26 -11.56 -1.58
CA ILE A 78 -0.80 -11.23 -2.53
C ILE A 78 -1.82 -10.34 -1.83
N CYS A 79 -1.75 -9.03 -2.09
CA CYS A 79 -2.61 -8.05 -1.44
C CYS A 79 -3.81 -7.70 -2.29
N SER A 80 -5.00 -7.60 -1.69
CA SER A 80 -6.08 -6.82 -2.32
C SER A 80 -5.68 -5.35 -2.43
N HIS A 81 -6.12 -4.65 -3.48
CA HIS A 81 -5.67 -3.30 -3.80
C HIS A 81 -6.78 -2.26 -3.56
N ARG A 82 -6.79 -1.65 -2.38
CA ARG A 82 -7.67 -0.55 -1.98
C ARG A 82 -7.00 0.80 -2.22
N THR A 83 -5.71 0.91 -1.92
CA THR A 83 -4.94 2.16 -2.04
C THR A 83 -3.50 1.91 -2.44
N LEU A 84 -2.83 2.99 -2.88
CA LEU A 84 -1.38 3.00 -3.09
C LEU A 84 -0.59 2.59 -1.82
N LEU A 85 -1.11 2.88 -0.63
CA LEU A 85 -0.40 2.66 0.63
C LEU A 85 -0.51 1.22 1.14
N ASP A 86 -1.25 0.35 0.46
CA ASP A 86 -1.50 -0.99 0.96
C ASP A 86 -0.21 -1.79 1.24
N PRO A 87 0.79 -1.82 0.34
CA PRO A 87 2.05 -2.52 0.63
C PRO A 87 2.88 -1.86 1.75
N ILE A 88 2.68 -0.56 2.00
CA ILE A 88 3.33 0.16 3.10
C ILE A 88 2.71 -0.27 4.44
N PHE A 89 1.38 -0.39 4.50
CA PHE A 89 0.70 -0.91 5.69
C PHE A 89 0.98 -2.40 5.92
N LEU A 90 1.13 -3.20 4.86
CA LEU A 90 1.65 -4.57 4.97
C LEU A 90 3.03 -4.57 5.63
N SER A 91 3.96 -3.75 5.13
CA SER A 91 5.32 -3.64 5.69
C SER A 91 5.33 -3.19 7.15
N THR A 92 4.43 -2.27 7.49
CA THR A 92 4.23 -1.80 8.87
C THR A 92 3.70 -2.92 9.77
N ALA A 93 2.74 -3.72 9.27
CA ALA A 93 2.18 -4.85 10.00
C ALA A 93 3.19 -5.99 10.20
N LEU A 94 4.09 -6.21 9.24
CA LEU A 94 5.18 -7.18 9.33
C LEU A 94 6.40 -6.65 10.12
N GLY A 95 6.45 -5.35 10.41
CA GLY A 95 7.58 -4.72 11.08
C GLY A 95 8.87 -4.70 10.25
N ARG A 96 8.79 -4.89 8.92
CA ARG A 96 9.93 -4.91 7.98
C ARG A 96 9.50 -4.41 6.61
N ALA A 97 10.44 -3.80 5.89
CA ALA A 97 10.16 -3.26 4.56
C ALA A 97 10.01 -4.39 3.54
N ILE A 98 8.84 -4.49 2.91
CA ILE A 98 8.57 -5.42 1.81
C ILE A 98 8.51 -4.61 0.52
N PRO A 99 9.41 -4.85 -0.45
CA PRO A 99 9.32 -4.24 -1.77
C PRO A 99 7.98 -4.57 -2.44
N ALA A 100 7.47 -3.64 -3.25
CA ALA A 100 6.19 -3.80 -3.92
C ALA A 100 6.30 -3.60 -5.43
N VAL A 101 5.70 -4.49 -6.21
CA VAL A 101 5.55 -4.32 -7.66
C VAL A 101 4.25 -3.60 -7.98
N THR A 102 4.33 -2.63 -8.90
CA THR A 102 3.20 -1.74 -9.20
C THR A 102 3.13 -1.41 -10.69
N TYR A 103 1.92 -1.36 -11.27
CA TYR A 103 1.73 -0.97 -12.67
C TYR A 103 1.68 0.53 -12.90
N SER A 104 1.29 1.32 -11.88
CA SER A 104 1.20 2.76 -12.02
C SER A 104 1.36 3.45 -10.66
N VAL A 105 2.51 4.10 -10.45
CA VAL A 105 2.79 4.93 -9.29
C VAL A 105 3.36 6.27 -9.74
N SER A 106 2.89 7.34 -9.12
CA SER A 106 3.39 8.69 -9.42
C SER A 106 4.86 8.83 -8.96
N ARG A 107 5.67 9.63 -9.65
CA ARG A 107 7.08 9.85 -9.26
C ARG A 107 7.19 10.43 -7.84
N LEU A 108 6.28 11.34 -7.47
CA LEU A 108 6.25 11.91 -6.13
C LEU A 108 6.02 10.82 -5.08
N SER A 109 5.04 9.95 -5.30
CA SER A 109 4.73 8.83 -4.42
C SER A 109 5.89 7.85 -4.26
N GLU A 110 6.65 7.62 -5.32
CA GLU A 110 7.85 6.78 -5.31
C GLU A 110 8.98 7.41 -4.50
N ILE A 111 9.20 8.73 -4.63
CA ILE A 111 10.23 9.47 -3.87
C ILE A 111 9.94 9.45 -2.36
N ILE A 112 8.69 9.61 -1.96
CA ILE A 112 8.30 9.64 -0.54
C ILE A 112 8.05 8.25 0.05
N SER A 113 8.12 7.18 -0.74
CA SER A 113 7.81 5.82 -0.29
C SER A 113 8.87 5.28 0.67
N PRO A 114 8.48 4.71 1.84
CA PRO A 114 9.42 4.04 2.75
C PRO A 114 9.89 2.67 2.27
N ILE A 115 9.29 2.14 1.21
CA ILE A 115 9.61 0.84 0.61
C ILE A 115 10.03 1.00 -0.84
N LYS A 116 10.87 0.07 -1.31
CA LYS A 116 11.24 -0.03 -2.72
C LYS A 116 10.01 -0.37 -3.55
N THR A 117 9.62 0.52 -4.44
CA THR A 117 8.58 0.27 -5.44
C THR A 117 9.22 -0.08 -6.77
N VAL A 118 8.80 -1.18 -7.39
CA VAL A 118 9.29 -1.60 -8.71
C VAL A 118 8.15 -1.47 -9.71
N ARG A 119 8.42 -0.78 -10.84
CA ARG A 119 7.43 -0.54 -11.89
C ARG A 119 7.38 -1.73 -12.84
N LEU A 120 6.18 -2.26 -13.07
CA LEU A 120 5.93 -3.31 -14.06
C LEU A 120 5.82 -2.70 -15.47
N SER A 121 6.32 -3.40 -16.48
CA SER A 121 6.34 -2.96 -17.88
C SER A 121 5.06 -3.30 -18.65
N ARG A 122 4.15 -4.08 -18.05
CA ARG A 122 2.95 -4.66 -18.68
C ARG A 122 3.26 -5.68 -19.78
N ASP A 123 4.50 -6.13 -19.85
CA ASP A 123 4.88 -7.30 -20.63
C ASP A 123 5.00 -8.51 -19.72
N ARG A 124 4.20 -9.55 -19.99
CA ARG A 124 4.08 -10.71 -19.10
C ARG A 124 5.41 -11.42 -18.88
N ALA A 125 6.20 -11.62 -19.93
CA ALA A 125 7.47 -12.35 -19.83
C ALA A 125 8.52 -11.55 -19.04
N THR A 126 8.64 -10.26 -19.34
CA THR A 126 9.56 -9.35 -18.65
C THR A 126 9.19 -9.18 -17.17
N ASP A 127 7.90 -8.96 -16.88
CA ASP A 127 7.40 -8.82 -15.52
C ASP A 127 7.59 -10.13 -14.73
N ALA A 128 7.34 -11.29 -15.33
CA ALA A 128 7.57 -12.58 -14.69
C ALA A 128 9.04 -12.80 -14.32
N ALA A 129 9.96 -12.53 -15.26
CA ALA A 129 11.40 -12.68 -15.02
C ALA A 129 11.89 -11.74 -13.93
N MET A 130 11.42 -10.49 -13.93
CA MET A 130 11.77 -9.50 -12.92
C MET A 130 11.22 -9.87 -11.54
N ILE A 131 9.95 -10.30 -11.44
CA ILE A 131 9.37 -10.74 -10.17
C ILE A 131 10.12 -11.96 -9.62
N LYS A 132 10.45 -12.95 -10.46
CA LYS A 132 11.23 -14.12 -10.03
C LYS A 132 12.59 -13.72 -9.47
N LYS A 133 13.27 -12.77 -10.12
CA LYS A 133 14.54 -12.23 -9.61
C LYS A 133 14.37 -11.55 -8.24
N LEU A 134 13.35 -10.71 -8.08
CA LEU A 134 13.08 -10.06 -6.79
C LEU A 134 12.75 -11.06 -5.69
N LEU A 135 12.02 -12.13 -6.01
CA LEU A 135 11.72 -13.22 -5.07
C LEU A 135 12.97 -14.00 -4.67
N GLN A 136 14.01 -14.05 -5.51
CA GLN A 136 15.30 -14.62 -5.10
C GLN A 136 16.06 -13.70 -4.14
N GLU A 137 15.84 -12.38 -4.19
CA GLU A 137 16.44 -11.41 -3.27
C GLU A 137 15.72 -11.36 -1.91
N GLY A 138 14.43 -11.72 -1.87
CA GLY A 138 13.64 -11.79 -0.65
C GLY A 138 12.14 -11.66 -0.90
N ASP A 139 11.40 -11.31 0.15
CA ASP A 139 9.95 -11.23 0.08
C ASP A 139 9.46 -10.06 -0.78
N LEU A 140 8.31 -10.25 -1.40
CA LEU A 140 7.74 -9.29 -2.34
C LEU A 140 6.24 -9.14 -2.13
N ALA A 141 5.71 -7.93 -2.30
CA ALA A 141 4.29 -7.66 -2.33
C ALA A 141 3.80 -7.39 -3.75
N ILE A 142 2.70 -8.03 -4.15
CA ILE A 142 2.00 -7.80 -5.41
C ILE A 142 0.51 -7.59 -5.15
N CYS A 143 -0.09 -6.72 -5.96
CA CYS A 143 -1.52 -6.49 -5.97
C CYS A 143 -2.08 -6.96 -7.33
N PRO A 144 -2.58 -8.20 -7.43
CA PRO A 144 -2.89 -8.84 -8.70
C PRO A 144 -4.14 -8.27 -9.40
N GLU A 145 -4.90 -7.40 -8.72
CA GLU A 145 -6.02 -6.63 -9.29
C GLU A 145 -5.58 -5.64 -10.37
N GLY A 146 -4.31 -5.22 -10.36
CA GLY A 146 -3.73 -4.29 -11.34
C GLY A 146 -4.18 -2.84 -11.21
N THR A 147 -5.22 -2.54 -10.43
CA THR A 147 -5.72 -1.20 -10.13
C THR A 147 -6.44 -1.16 -8.79
N THR A 148 -6.61 0.03 -8.20
CA THR A 148 -7.24 0.19 -6.88
C THR A 148 -8.75 0.09 -6.98
N CYS A 149 -9.39 -0.64 -6.07
CA CYS A 149 -10.83 -0.79 -5.99
C CYS A 149 -11.40 -0.23 -4.68
N ARG A 150 -12.38 0.68 -4.79
CA ARG A 150 -13.09 1.26 -3.63
C ARG A 150 -14.33 0.46 -3.22
N GLU A 151 -14.82 -0.40 -4.10
CA GLU A 151 -16.08 -1.12 -3.94
C GLU A 151 -15.93 -2.30 -2.96
N PRO A 152 -17.02 -2.81 -2.34
CA PRO A 152 -16.93 -3.86 -1.34
C PRO A 152 -16.50 -5.23 -1.88
N PHE A 153 -16.24 -5.36 -3.18
CA PHE A 153 -15.75 -6.57 -3.83
C PHE A 153 -14.27 -6.45 -4.23
N LEU A 154 -13.68 -7.56 -4.68
CA LEU A 154 -12.34 -7.62 -5.27
C LEU A 154 -12.44 -7.57 -6.78
N LEU A 155 -11.49 -6.92 -7.44
CA LEU A 155 -11.37 -7.03 -8.89
C LEU A 155 -10.81 -8.40 -9.28
N ARG A 156 -10.95 -8.73 -10.57
CA ARG A 156 -10.36 -9.95 -11.12
C ARG A 156 -8.84 -9.92 -10.95
N PHE A 157 -8.29 -11.01 -10.42
CA PHE A 157 -6.85 -11.17 -10.29
C PHE A 157 -6.22 -11.64 -11.61
N SER A 158 -5.06 -11.09 -11.95
CA SER A 158 -4.18 -11.67 -12.97
C SER A 158 -3.68 -13.03 -12.50
N ALA A 159 -3.66 -14.03 -13.39
CA ALA A 159 -3.12 -15.36 -13.06
C ALA A 159 -1.59 -15.36 -12.89
N LEU A 160 -0.90 -14.31 -13.34
CA LEU A 160 0.55 -14.24 -13.38
C LEU A 160 1.19 -14.60 -12.04
N PHE A 161 0.71 -14.06 -10.91
CA PHE A 161 1.34 -14.29 -9.60
C PHE A 161 1.35 -15.77 -9.19
N ALA A 162 0.34 -16.54 -9.60
CA ALA A 162 0.18 -17.95 -9.23
C ALA A 162 1.15 -18.87 -9.99
N GLU A 163 1.77 -18.38 -11.06
CA GLU A 163 2.74 -19.13 -11.88
C GLU A 163 4.20 -18.84 -11.47
N LEU A 164 4.42 -17.96 -10.49
CA LEU A 164 5.77 -17.47 -10.14
C LEU A 164 6.41 -18.21 -8.97
N THR A 165 5.61 -18.62 -7.98
CA THR A 165 6.08 -19.29 -6.76
C THR A 165 4.94 -20.05 -6.09
N ASP A 166 5.28 -21.10 -5.35
CA ASP A 166 4.35 -21.85 -4.49
C ASP A 166 4.22 -21.21 -3.09
N GLU A 167 5.14 -20.30 -2.72
CA GLU A 167 5.19 -19.61 -1.42
C GLU A 167 4.35 -18.33 -1.44
N LEU A 168 3.03 -18.50 -1.33
CA LEU A 168 2.04 -17.43 -1.46
C LEU A 168 1.36 -17.12 -0.11
N VAL A 169 1.36 -15.84 0.28
CA VAL A 169 0.61 -15.38 1.47
C VAL A 169 -0.48 -14.38 1.04
N PRO A 170 -1.76 -14.77 1.08
CA PRO A 170 -2.86 -13.87 0.78
C PRO A 170 -3.06 -12.85 1.91
N VAL A 171 -3.23 -11.59 1.55
CA VAL A 171 -3.46 -10.48 2.50
C VAL A 171 -4.67 -9.65 2.05
N ALA A 172 -5.68 -9.63 2.90
CA ALA A 172 -6.84 -8.77 2.70
C ALA A 172 -6.59 -7.38 3.32
N MET A 173 -6.65 -6.36 2.49
CA MET A 173 -6.50 -4.96 2.87
C MET A 173 -7.89 -4.31 2.94
N VAL A 174 -8.18 -3.70 4.09
CA VAL A 174 -9.42 -2.99 4.34
C VAL A 174 -9.09 -1.62 4.89
N ASN A 175 -9.55 -0.57 4.21
CA ASN A 175 -9.40 0.80 4.64
C ASN A 175 -10.74 1.35 5.14
N ARG A 176 -10.70 2.17 6.19
CA ARG A 176 -11.84 2.99 6.61
C ARG A 176 -11.44 4.43 6.48
N MET A 177 -12.06 5.10 5.52
CA MET A 177 -11.82 6.51 5.22
C MET A 177 -12.88 7.38 5.88
N SER A 178 -12.50 8.59 6.28
CA SER A 178 -13.39 9.56 6.92
C SER A 178 -13.87 10.61 5.91
N MET A 179 -13.12 11.71 5.74
CA MET A 179 -13.49 12.83 4.89
C MET A 179 -13.13 12.58 3.41
N PHE A 180 -11.98 11.94 3.18
CA PHE A 180 -11.43 11.80 1.84
C PHE A 180 -11.09 10.38 1.42
N HIS A 181 -11.26 10.09 0.13
CA HIS A 181 -10.73 8.91 -0.52
C HIS A 181 -9.24 9.13 -0.85
N GLY A 182 -8.39 8.24 -0.35
CA GLY A 182 -6.95 8.19 -0.66
C GLY A 182 -6.59 7.66 -2.05
N THR A 183 -7.51 7.70 -3.01
CA THR A 183 -7.29 7.31 -4.42
C THR A 183 -8.00 8.29 -5.34
N THR A 184 -7.64 8.34 -6.62
CA THR A 184 -8.40 9.07 -7.65
C THR A 184 -8.25 8.42 -9.03
N ALA A 185 -9.30 8.48 -9.86
CA ALA A 185 -9.25 7.99 -11.23
C ALA A 185 -8.74 9.04 -12.22
N ARG A 186 -9.13 10.32 -12.04
CA ARG A 186 -8.82 11.44 -12.95
C ARG A 186 -7.92 12.53 -12.37
N GLY A 187 -7.74 12.56 -11.05
CA GLY A 187 -6.93 13.58 -10.39
C GLY A 187 -5.42 13.26 -10.39
N TRP A 188 -4.64 14.18 -9.82
CA TRP A 188 -3.21 13.95 -9.63
C TRP A 188 -2.96 12.88 -8.56
N LYS A 189 -2.47 11.70 -8.97
CA LYS A 189 -2.17 10.55 -8.09
C LYS A 189 -1.12 10.85 -7.03
N GLY A 190 -0.25 11.85 -7.24
CA GLY A 190 0.72 12.28 -6.24
C GLY A 190 0.09 12.74 -4.92
N MET A 191 -1.17 13.18 -4.96
CA MET A 191 -1.91 13.59 -3.78
C MET A 191 -2.55 12.43 -3.00
N ASP A 192 -2.51 11.20 -3.53
CA ASP A 192 -3.16 10.04 -2.89
C ASP A 192 -2.72 9.81 -1.43
N PRO A 193 -1.42 9.88 -1.10
CA PRO A 193 -0.98 9.75 0.29
C PRO A 193 -1.53 10.85 1.21
N PHE A 194 -1.56 12.09 0.74
CA PHE A 194 -2.05 13.22 1.53
C PHE A 194 -3.53 13.06 1.86
N TYR A 195 -4.36 12.74 0.86
CA TYR A 195 -5.78 12.51 1.09
C TYR A 195 -6.07 11.24 1.89
N PHE A 196 -5.22 10.22 1.82
CA PHE A 196 -5.34 9.06 2.69
C PHE A 196 -5.10 9.44 4.15
N PHE A 197 -4.06 10.24 4.40
CA PHE A 197 -3.64 10.61 5.75
C PHE A 197 -4.35 11.85 6.31
N MET A 198 -5.33 12.41 5.61
CA MET A 198 -6.24 13.45 6.12
C MET A 198 -7.53 12.81 6.64
#